data_AF-A0A4U9UMF8-F1
#
_entry.id   AF-A0A4U9UMF8-F1
#
_cell.length_a   1.000
_cell.length_b   1.000
_cell.length_c   1.000
_cell.angle_alpha   90.00
_cell.angle_beta   90.00
_cell.angle_gamma   90.00
#
_symmetry.space_group_name_H-M   'P 1'
#
loop_
_entity.id
_entity.type
_entity.pdbx_description
1 polymer ?
#
loop_
_entity_poly.entity_id
_entity_poly.type
_entity_poly.pdbx_seq_one_letter_code
_entity_poly.pdbx_strand_id
1 'polypeptide(L)'
;MDALIVAGDLFDTGSPPSYARELYNRFVVELQRTGCQLVVLGGNHDSVATLNESRELLSCLNTTVIANAQSELEQQIVVLNQLDGQPGAVLCAIPFLRPRDLAHPAAPVSLATKSSRLCKKPSPCITKPCIRQLVRAAMRWVCHCRSSPLAT
;
A
#
# COMPACT_ATOMS: atom_id res chain seq x y z
N MET A 1 -4.84 -5.83 20.77
CA MET A 1 -4.54 -5.96 19.34
C MET A 1 -3.93 -4.63 18.92
N ASP A 2 -2.75 -4.65 18.31
CA ASP A 2 -1.99 -3.44 17.97
C ASP A 2 -2.28 -2.97 16.52
N ALA A 3 -2.52 -3.92 15.62
CA ALA A 3 -2.83 -3.65 14.22
C ALA A 3 -3.87 -4.62 13.65
N LEU A 4 -4.71 -4.12 12.74
CA LEU A 4 -5.65 -4.87 11.93
C LEU A 4 -5.32 -4.70 10.45
N ILE A 5 -5.29 -5.81 9.71
CA ILE A 5 -4.96 -5.82 8.28
C ILE A 5 -6.15 -6.40 7.51
N VAL A 6 -6.70 -5.63 6.59
CA VAL A 6 -7.74 -6.05 5.64
C VAL A 6 -7.07 -6.28 4.29
N ALA A 7 -6.96 -7.55 3.89
CA ALA A 7 -6.17 -7.97 2.74
C ALA A 7 -6.99 -8.03 1.43
N GLY A 8 -7.56 -6.91 1.02
CA GLY A 8 -8.34 -6.82 -0.22
C GLY A 8 -9.84 -7.08 -0.04
N ASP A 9 -10.57 -6.81 -1.11
CA ASP A 9 -12.02 -6.99 -1.26
C ASP A 9 -12.81 -6.37 -0.11
N LEU A 10 -12.54 -5.08 0.12
CA LEU A 10 -13.28 -4.30 1.10
C LEU A 10 -14.73 -4.08 0.67
N PHE A 11 -14.94 -3.90 -0.63
CA PHE A 11 -16.26 -3.73 -1.23
C PHE A 11 -16.52 -4.80 -2.30
N ASP A 12 -17.77 -5.26 -2.39
CA ASP A 12 -18.20 -6.23 -3.42
C ASP A 12 -18.10 -5.67 -4.85
N THR A 13 -18.12 -4.35 -4.97
CA THR A 13 -18.11 -3.61 -6.24
C THR A 13 -17.25 -2.36 -6.14
N GLY A 14 -16.66 -1.96 -7.27
CA GLY A 14 -15.87 -0.75 -7.38
C GLY A 14 -16.67 0.55 -7.23
N SER A 15 -18.00 0.47 -7.15
CA SER A 15 -18.87 1.60 -6.83
C SER A 15 -19.79 1.22 -5.66
N PRO A 16 -19.25 1.19 -4.43
CA PRO A 16 -20.00 0.73 -3.27
C PRO A 16 -21.21 1.64 -3.00
N PRO A 17 -22.36 1.06 -2.61
CA PRO A 17 -23.54 1.82 -2.22
C PRO A 17 -23.26 2.65 -0.95
N SER A 18 -24.05 3.71 -0.74
CA SER A 18 -23.84 4.64 0.38
C SER A 18 -23.81 3.95 1.75
N TYR A 19 -24.66 2.94 1.97
CA TYR A 19 -24.69 2.20 3.23
C TYR A 19 -23.35 1.47 3.50
N ALA A 20 -22.71 0.90 2.47
CA ALA A 20 -21.45 0.19 2.64
C ALA A 20 -20.30 1.16 2.97
N ARG A 21 -20.31 2.34 2.36
CA ARG A 21 -19.38 3.43 2.69
C ARG A 21 -19.59 3.93 4.12
N GLU A 22 -20.84 4.06 4.56
CA GLU A 22 -21.18 4.43 5.93
C GLU A 22 -20.69 3.40 6.94
N LEU A 23 -20.92 2.11 6.70
CA LEU A 23 -20.43 1.02 7.55
C LEU A 23 -18.90 1.05 7.68
N TYR A 24 -18.20 1.19 6.55
CA TYR A 24 -16.75 1.29 6.54
C TYR A 24 -16.24 2.50 7.34
N ASN A 25 -16.80 3.68 7.09
CA ASN A 25 -16.40 4.90 7.80
C ASN A 25 -16.68 4.80 9.30
N ARG A 26 -17.85 4.29 9.68
CA ARG A 26 -18.20 4.08 11.09
C ARG A 26 -17.24 3.09 11.76
N PHE A 27 -16.91 2.00 11.08
CA PHE A 27 -15.94 1.03 11.55
C PHE A 27 -14.57 1.68 11.83
N VAL A 28 -14.05 2.49 10.91
CA VAL A 28 -12.76 3.18 11.11
C VAL A 28 -12.80 4.12 12.32
N VAL A 29 -13.89 4.87 12.47
CA VAL A 29 -14.08 5.79 13.61
C VAL A 29 -14.17 5.03 14.94
N GLU A 30 -14.90 3.91 14.97
CA GLU A 30 -14.99 3.06 16.16
C GLU A 30 -13.63 2.45 16.51
N LEU A 31 -12.86 2.03 15.51
CA LEU A 31 -11.53 1.46 15.69
C LEU A 31 -10.56 2.46 16.30
N GLN A 32 -10.70 3.77 16.03
CA GLN A 32 -9.84 4.79 16.64
C GLN A 32 -9.85 4.77 18.16
N ARG A 33 -10.98 4.41 18.76
CA ARG A 33 -11.15 4.36 20.22
C ARG A 33 -10.26 3.29 20.87
N THR A 34 -9.77 2.33 20.08
CA THR A 34 -8.90 1.25 20.54
C THR A 34 -7.41 1.57 20.45
N GLY A 35 -7.03 2.63 19.72
CA GLY A 35 -5.62 2.96 19.43
C GLY A 35 -4.94 2.01 18.43
N CYS A 36 -5.68 1.03 17.87
CA CYS A 36 -5.17 0.07 16.90
C CYS A 36 -4.91 0.73 15.55
N GLN A 37 -3.82 0.36 14.88
CA GLN A 37 -3.56 0.74 13.50
C GLN A 37 -4.40 -0.10 12.54
N LEU A 38 -4.88 0.50 11.46
CA LEU A 38 -5.59 -0.21 10.39
C LEU A 38 -4.79 -0.13 9.10
N VAL A 39 -4.61 -1.27 8.43
CA VAL A 39 -4.05 -1.31 7.08
C VAL A 39 -5.07 -1.95 6.14
N VAL A 40 -5.47 -1.23 5.11
CA VAL A 40 -6.42 -1.70 4.08
C VAL A 40 -5.68 -1.84 2.77
N LEU A 41 -5.73 -3.03 2.20
CA LEU A 41 -5.21 -3.31 0.86
C LEU A 41 -6.37 -3.34 -0.14
N GLY A 42 -6.16 -2.84 -1.34
CA GLY A 42 -7.13 -2.92 -2.43
C GLY A 42 -7.20 -4.33 -3.02
N GLY A 43 -8.40 -4.86 -3.18
CA GLY A 43 -8.70 -6.10 -3.89
C GLY A 43 -8.94 -5.92 -5.38
N ASN A 44 -9.41 -6.99 -6.03
CA ASN A 44 -9.79 -6.95 -7.44
C ASN A 44 -11.19 -6.34 -7.65
N HIS A 45 -12.04 -6.40 -6.63
CA HIS A 45 -13.38 -5.78 -6.65
C HIS A 45 -13.33 -4.28 -6.33
N ASP A 46 -12.31 -3.85 -5.59
CA ASP A 46 -12.18 -2.47 -5.17
C ASP A 46 -11.77 -1.52 -6.31
N SER A 47 -12.40 -0.34 -6.32
CA SER A 47 -11.99 0.76 -7.17
C SER A 47 -10.81 1.50 -6.55
N VAL A 48 -9.71 1.56 -7.30
CA VAL A 48 -8.52 2.34 -6.91
C VAL A 48 -8.86 3.81 -6.69
N ALA A 49 -9.74 4.37 -7.52
CA ALA A 49 -10.17 5.76 -7.37
C ALA A 49 -10.93 5.96 -6.06
N THR A 50 -11.92 5.11 -5.79
CA THR A 50 -12.78 5.20 -4.60
C THR A 50 -12.00 5.03 -3.31
N LEU A 51 -11.05 4.10 -3.26
CA LEU A 51 -10.18 3.94 -2.08
C LEU A 51 -9.22 5.12 -1.90
N ASN A 52 -8.71 5.70 -3.00
CA ASN A 52 -7.82 6.85 -2.93
C ASN A 52 -8.55 8.16 -2.57
N GLU A 53 -9.84 8.31 -2.88
CA GLU A 53 -10.65 9.46 -2.48
C GLU A 53 -10.63 9.70 -0.96
N SER A 54 -10.67 8.63 -0.16
CA SER A 54 -10.67 8.70 1.30
C SER A 54 -9.30 8.50 1.93
N ARG A 55 -8.25 8.18 1.15
CA ARG A 55 -6.94 7.79 1.69
C ARG A 55 -6.33 8.85 2.61
N GLU A 56 -6.33 10.10 2.20
CA GLU A 56 -5.73 11.19 2.98
C GLU A 56 -6.48 11.40 4.29
N LEU A 57 -7.81 11.38 4.25
CA LEU A 57 -8.66 11.54 5.44
C LEU A 57 -8.46 10.39 6.44
N LEU A 58 -8.37 9.16 5.93
CA LEU A 58 -8.16 7.96 6.76
C LEU A 58 -6.75 7.93 7.37
N SER A 59 -5.75 8.53 6.72
CA SER A 59 -4.40 8.61 7.27
C SER A 59 -4.34 9.38 8.59
N CYS A 60 -5.22 10.36 8.79
CA CYS A 60 -5.38 11.08 10.06
C CYS A 60 -6.01 10.21 11.17
N LEU A 61 -6.60 9.06 10.81
CA LEU A 61 -7.30 8.13 11.69
C LEU A 61 -6.50 6.82 11.80
N ASN A 62 -5.18 6.89 11.98
CA ASN A 62 -4.31 5.71 12.13
C ASN A 62 -4.53 4.60 11.07
N THR A 63 -5.02 4.97 9.89
CA THR A 63 -5.46 4.03 8.85
C THR A 63 -4.65 4.26 7.59
N THR A 64 -3.94 3.22 7.16
CA THR A 64 -3.16 3.23 5.92
C THR A 64 -3.93 2.49 4.84
N VAL A 65 -4.29 3.18 3.76
CA VAL A 65 -4.96 2.58 2.60
C VAL A 65 -3.99 2.46 1.43
N ILE A 66 -3.82 1.24 0.92
CA ILE A 66 -2.99 0.94 -0.25
C ILE A 66 -3.89 0.35 -1.34
N ALA A 67 -4.43 1.23 -2.17
CA ALA A 67 -5.40 0.88 -3.20
C ALA A 67 -4.79 0.18 -4.43
N ASN A 68 -3.54 0.48 -4.76
CA ASN A 68 -2.84 -0.07 -5.92
C ASN A 68 -1.32 -0.14 -5.69
N ALA A 69 -0.67 -0.91 -6.55
CA ALA A 69 0.77 -0.93 -6.71
C ALA A 69 1.34 0.50 -6.83
N GLN A 70 2.26 0.86 -5.94
CA GLN A 70 2.90 2.18 -5.96
C GLN A 70 4.19 2.19 -6.80
N SER A 71 4.56 3.39 -7.29
CA SER A 71 5.81 3.65 -8.01
C SER A 71 7.04 3.47 -7.15
N GLU A 72 6.98 3.96 -5.93
CA GLU A 72 8.06 3.81 -4.95
C GLU A 72 7.71 2.65 -4.01
N LEU A 73 8.64 1.71 -3.87
CA LEU A 73 8.43 0.48 -3.09
C LEU A 73 8.29 0.79 -1.60
N GLU A 74 8.95 1.84 -1.14
CA GLU A 74 8.95 2.35 0.22
C GLU A 74 7.54 2.74 0.67
N GLN A 75 6.69 3.18 -0.27
CA GLN A 75 5.29 3.53 0.03
C GLN A 75 4.41 2.31 0.32
N GLN A 76 4.93 1.10 0.11
CA GLN A 76 4.27 -0.18 0.41
C GLN A 76 4.89 -0.87 1.64
N ILE A 77 5.83 -0.21 2.32
CA ILE A 77 6.40 -0.69 3.57
C ILE A 77 5.73 0.09 4.70
N VAL A 78 4.92 -0.61 5.48
CA VAL A 78 4.21 -0.03 6.63
C VAL A 78 4.82 -0.57 7.91
N VAL A 79 5.19 0.31 8.83
CA VAL A 79 5.62 -0.07 10.17
C VAL A 79 4.39 -0.20 11.05
N LEU A 80 4.21 -1.39 11.61
CA LEU A 80 3.18 -1.68 12.61
C LEU A 80 3.81 -1.47 13.98
N ASN A 81 3.32 -0.44 14.67
CA ASN A 81 3.68 -0.11 16.03
C ASN A 81 2.81 -0.90 17.01
N GLN A 82 3.37 -1.18 18.17
CA GLN A 82 2.64 -1.65 19.34
C GLN A 82 1.83 -0.48 19.93
N LEU A 83 0.90 -0.78 20.84
CA LEU A 83 0.10 0.23 21.53
C LEU A 83 0.93 1.25 22.34
N ASP A 84 2.17 0.92 22.70
CA ASP A 84 3.13 1.81 23.36
C ASP A 84 3.92 2.72 22.38
N GLY A 85 3.63 2.62 21.08
CA GLY A 85 4.27 3.38 20.02
C GLY A 85 5.59 2.78 19.52
N GLN A 86 6.08 1.69 20.10
CA GLN A 86 7.31 1.04 19.64
C GLN A 86 7.08 0.22 18.38
N PRO A 87 8.04 0.16 17.45
CA PRO A 87 7.90 -0.63 16.24
C PRO A 87 7.86 -2.14 16.55
N GLY A 88 6.73 -2.79 16.29
CA GLY A 88 6.51 -4.22 16.54
C GLY A 88 6.74 -5.10 15.31
N ALA A 89 6.34 -4.65 14.12
CA ALA A 89 6.49 -5.40 12.88
C ALA A 89 6.62 -4.49 11.65
N VAL A 90 7.12 -5.06 10.56
CA VAL A 90 7.15 -4.43 9.24
C VAL A 90 6.24 -5.21 8.30
N LEU A 91 5.30 -4.52 7.68
CA LEU A 91 4.36 -5.06 6.72
C LEU A 91 4.74 -4.61 5.30
N CYS A 92 5.02 -5.57 4.43
CA CYS A 92 5.05 -5.33 2.98
C CYS A 92 3.63 -5.46 2.42
N ALA A 93 2.96 -4.32 2.30
CA ALA A 93 1.56 -4.22 1.94
C ALA A 93 1.40 -4.21 0.41
N ILE A 94 1.12 -5.39 -0.16
CA ILE A 94 0.97 -5.60 -1.61
C ILE A 94 -0.52 -5.79 -1.92
N PRO A 95 -1.18 -4.82 -2.59
CA PRO A 95 -2.57 -4.98 -3.01
C PRO A 95 -2.69 -5.89 -4.25
N PHE A 96 -3.92 -6.13 -4.71
CA PHE A 96 -4.15 -6.89 -5.93
C PHE A 96 -3.43 -6.26 -7.14
N LEU A 97 -2.50 -7.03 -7.73
CA LEU A 97 -1.69 -6.58 -8.87
C LEU A 97 -2.46 -6.83 -10.17
N ARG A 98 -2.75 -5.75 -10.90
CA ARG A 98 -3.38 -5.87 -12.23
C ARG A 98 -2.30 -6.23 -13.25
N PRO A 99 -2.65 -6.88 -14.38
CA PRO A 99 -1.67 -7.25 -15.41
C PRO A 99 -0.80 -6.08 -15.89
N ARG A 100 -1.36 -4.86 -15.91
CA ARG A 100 -0.62 -3.62 -16.24
C ARG A 100 0.46 -3.24 -15.21
N ASP A 101 0.27 -3.59 -13.95
CA ASP A 101 1.23 -3.32 -12.86
C ASP A 101 2.39 -4.34 -12.87
N LEU A 102 2.19 -5.47 -13.56
CA LEU A 102 3.19 -6.51 -13.80
C LEU A 102 3.91 -6.36 -15.14
N ALA A 103 3.34 -5.60 -16.07
CA ALA A 103 3.86 -5.46 -17.42
C ALA A 103 5.23 -4.75 -17.38
N HIS A 104 6.27 -5.43 -17.86
CA HIS A 104 7.51 -4.76 -18.21
C HIS A 104 7.20 -3.74 -19.32
N PRO A 105 7.69 -2.49 -19.24
CA PRO A 105 7.80 -1.69 -20.44
C PRO A 105 8.73 -2.47 -21.37
N ALA A 106 8.17 -3.09 -22.41
CA ALA A 106 8.97 -3.68 -23.47
C ALA A 106 9.92 -2.59 -23.96
N ALA A 107 11.22 -2.83 -23.87
CA ALA A 107 12.21 -1.93 -24.43
C ALA A 107 11.80 -1.67 -25.89
N PRO A 108 11.72 -0.41 -26.35
CA PRO A 108 11.32 -0.14 -27.71
C PRO A 108 12.32 -0.83 -28.63
N VAL A 109 11.85 -1.81 -29.40
CA VAL A 109 12.61 -2.39 -30.49
C VAL A 109 12.81 -1.27 -31.51
N SER A 110 14.05 -0.79 -31.58
CA SER A 110 14.48 0.21 -32.55
C SER A 110 14.37 -0.37 -33.96
N LEU A 111 13.44 0.15 -34.75
CA LEU A 111 13.63 0.29 -36.18
C LEU A 111 13.59 1.80 -36.46
N ALA A 112 14.70 2.31 -36.98
CA ALA A 112 14.93 3.72 -37.25
C ALA A 112 13.69 4.41 -37.83
N THR A 113 13.23 5.51 -37.19
CA THR A 113 12.72 6.78 -37.80
C THR A 113 11.88 7.61 -36.81
N LYS A 114 12.49 8.71 -36.36
CA LYS A 114 12.00 10.10 -36.26
C LYS A 114 10.81 10.48 -35.34
N SER A 115 11.20 11.31 -34.36
CA SER A 115 10.54 12.50 -33.77
C SER A 115 9.47 12.36 -32.68
N SER A 116 9.90 12.86 -31.51
CA SER A 116 9.13 13.46 -30.40
C SER A 116 8.00 12.64 -29.80
N ARG A 117 8.33 11.79 -28.83
CA ARG A 117 7.39 11.40 -27.77
C ARG A 117 8.03 11.68 -26.42
N LEU A 118 7.29 12.50 -25.64
CA LEU A 118 7.50 12.84 -24.25
C LEU A 118 8.11 11.67 -23.45
N CYS A 119 9.21 11.97 -22.76
CA CYS A 119 9.82 11.12 -21.76
C CYS A 119 8.81 10.90 -20.61
N LYS A 120 7.99 9.85 -20.69
CA LYS A 120 7.22 9.38 -19.54
C LYS A 120 8.10 8.40 -18.77
N LYS A 121 8.40 8.75 -17.51
CA LYS A 121 9.12 7.91 -16.55
C LYS A 121 8.57 6.47 -16.63
N PRO A 122 9.43 5.43 -16.62
CA PRO A 122 8.95 4.05 -16.63
C PRO A 122 8.09 3.84 -15.39
N SER A 123 6.82 3.49 -15.61
CA SER A 123 5.92 3.07 -14.53
C SER A 123 6.49 1.83 -13.84
N PRO A 124 6.32 1.68 -12.52
CA PRO A 124 6.88 0.56 -11.77
C PRO A 124 6.28 -0.76 -12.30
N CYS A 125 7.13 -1.75 -12.56
CA CYS A 125 6.69 -3.11 -12.76
C CYS A 125 6.95 -3.90 -11.47
N ILE A 126 5.90 -4.32 -10.75
CA ILE A 126 6.02 -5.16 -9.55
C ILE A 126 6.29 -6.60 -9.98
N THR A 127 7.54 -6.89 -10.34
CA THR A 127 7.99 -8.22 -10.75
C THR A 127 8.51 -9.04 -9.56
N LYS A 128 8.72 -10.35 -9.72
CA LYS A 128 9.35 -11.20 -8.67
C LYS A 128 10.65 -10.61 -8.07
N PRO A 129 11.55 -9.96 -8.84
CA PRO A 129 12.70 -9.23 -8.31
C PRO A 129 12.32 -8.05 -7.40
N CYS A 130 11.24 -7.34 -7.73
CA CYS A 130 10.74 -6.18 -7.01
C CYS A 130 10.19 -6.57 -5.62
N ILE A 131 9.43 -7.67 -5.53
CA ILE A 131 8.99 -8.24 -4.25
C ILE A 131 10.19 -8.68 -3.40
N ARG A 132 11.23 -9.28 -4.02
CA ARG A 132 12.49 -9.61 -3.33
C ARG A 132 13.20 -8.36 -2.81
N GLN A 133 13.19 -7.24 -3.54
CA GLN A 133 13.76 -5.97 -3.08
C GLN A 133 12.96 -5.39 -1.91
N LEU A 134 11.63 -5.44 -1.96
CA LEU A 134 10.73 -5.08 -0.87
C LEU A 134 11.06 -5.86 0.41
N VAL A 135 11.14 -7.18 0.31
CA VAL A 135 11.49 -8.05 1.44
C VAL A 135 12.91 -7.75 1.95
N ARG A 136 13.88 -7.50 1.06
CA ARG A 136 15.25 -7.12 1.45
C ARG A 136 15.31 -5.74 2.11
N ALA A 137 14.51 -4.78 1.67
CA ALA A 137 14.42 -3.44 2.27
C ALA A 137 13.80 -3.54 3.67
N ALA A 138 12.70 -4.30 3.80
CA ALA A 138 12.07 -4.59 5.10
C ALA A 138 13.04 -5.31 6.05
N MET A 139 13.76 -6.34 5.58
CA MET A 139 14.79 -7.02 6.41
C MET A 139 15.92 -6.08 6.83
N ARG A 140 16.40 -5.20 5.94
CA ARG A 140 17.42 -4.20 6.29
C ARG A 140 16.93 -3.24 7.36
N TRP A 141 15.68 -2.80 7.27
CA TRP A 141 15.06 -1.95 8.28
C TRP A 141 14.94 -2.67 9.63
N VAL A 142 14.47 -3.93 9.65
CA VAL A 142 14.39 -4.74 10.88
C VAL A 142 15.77 -4.89 11.53
N CYS A 143 16.82 -5.16 10.75
CA CYS A 143 18.19 -5.22 11.26
C CYS A 143 18.66 -3.87 11.84
N HIS A 144 18.33 -2.75 11.19
CA HIS A 144 18.70 -1.41 11.65
C HIS A 144 17.98 -1.04 12.96
N CYS A 145 16.68 -1.25 13.08
CA CYS A 145 15.92 -0.97 14.29
C CYS A 145 16.34 -1.85 15.48
N ARG A 146 16.77 -3.10 15.26
CA ARG A 146 17.32 -3.95 16.33
C ARG A 146 18.74 -3.57 16.77
N SER A 147 19.47 -2.80 15.97
CA SER A 147 20.85 -2.39 16.27
C SER A 147 20.97 -0.96 16.80
N SER A 148 19.89 -0.18 16.80
CA SER A 148 19.78 1.05 17.57
C SER A 148 19.45 0.72 19.04
N PRO A 149 20.35 0.95 20.02
CA PRO A 149 19.98 0.88 21.41
C PRO A 149 18.94 1.97 21.69
N LEU A 150 17.93 1.64 22.50
CA LEU A 150 16.89 2.57 22.96
C LEU A 150 17.49 3.94 23.30
N ALA A 151 17.12 4.96 22.54
CA ALA A 151 17.30 6.33 22.97
C ALA A 151 16.22 6.59 24.03
N THR A 152 16.66 6.52 25.28
CA THR A 152 16.00 6.96 26.52
C THR A 152 15.36 8.33 26.37
#